data_AF-A0A0S9DCM3-F1
#
_entry.id   AF-A0A0S9DCM3-F1
#
_cell.length_a   1.000
_cell.length_b   1.000
_cell.length_c   1.000
_cell.angle_alpha   90.00
_cell.angle_beta   90.00
_cell.angle_gamma   90.00
#
_symmetry.space_group_name_H-M   'P 1'
#
loop_
_entity.id
_entity.type
_entity.pdbx_description
1 polymer ?
#
loop_
_entity_poly.entity_id
_entity_poly.type
_entity_poly.pdbx_seq_one_letter_code
_entity_poly.pdbx_strand_id
1 'polypeptide(L)'
;MARLPELVAAGTGRAAIAKACERGQVLRVARGIYALPDHDPVVVAALQLGTELASVSAAQHRGLWILRRPGLMHVATDHGRPIDTAGLRVHRSARPVTDLVVCLQVMRCLPELDALSIVESAVVRGSVTLDDLREHVVGHRSGTLRRIVALIDPQAEAILETVARYRLLEAGFHVASQVQVSASVVSTSLSMESWGSRPTGASTTVTGLPSRRTVAGGIC
;
A
#
# COMPACT_ATOMS: atom_id res chain seq x y z
N MET A 1 -18.66 6.45 -12.96
CA MET A 1 -19.72 7.34 -12.42
C MET A 1 -19.71 8.65 -13.20
N ALA A 2 -20.88 9.27 -13.40
CA ALA A 2 -21.00 10.63 -13.90
C ALA A 2 -22.15 11.36 -13.20
N ARG A 3 -22.01 12.67 -12.97
CA ARG A 3 -23.09 13.52 -12.46
C ARG A 3 -23.97 14.02 -13.61
N LEU A 4 -25.23 14.32 -13.32
CA LEU A 4 -26.18 14.81 -14.32
C LEU A 4 -25.68 16.06 -15.06
N PRO A 5 -25.09 17.08 -14.40
CA PRO A 5 -24.54 18.24 -15.12
C PRO A 5 -23.42 17.87 -16.08
N GLU A 6 -22.56 16.90 -15.73
CA GLU A 6 -21.45 16.44 -16.59
C GLU A 6 -21.99 15.71 -17.83
N LEU A 7 -22.98 14.83 -17.65
CA LEU A 7 -23.64 14.14 -18.77
C LEU A 7 -24.35 15.11 -19.72
N VAL A 8 -25.03 16.11 -19.16
CA VAL A 8 -25.71 17.14 -19.95
C VAL A 8 -24.71 18.05 -20.68
N ALA A 9 -23.62 18.45 -20.01
CA ALA A 9 -22.54 19.22 -20.63
C ALA A 9 -21.84 18.45 -21.76
N ALA A 10 -21.76 17.12 -21.64
CA ALA A 10 -21.28 16.24 -22.70
C ALA A 10 -22.30 15.99 -23.84
N GLY A 11 -23.42 16.73 -23.87
CA GLY A 11 -24.44 16.63 -24.91
C GLY A 11 -25.47 15.51 -24.72
N THR A 12 -25.45 14.80 -23.58
CA THR A 12 -26.41 13.73 -23.31
C THR A 12 -27.68 14.32 -22.68
N GLY A 13 -28.75 14.41 -23.48
CA GLY A 13 -30.05 14.90 -23.01
C GLY A 13 -30.68 14.01 -21.92
N ARG A 14 -31.47 14.62 -21.02
CA ARG A 14 -32.14 13.91 -19.90
C ARG A 14 -32.98 12.71 -20.36
N ALA A 15 -33.66 12.84 -21.49
CA ALA A 15 -34.45 11.75 -22.07
C ALA A 15 -33.60 10.55 -22.52
N ALA A 16 -32.40 10.80 -23.05
CA ALA A 16 -31.46 9.75 -23.43
C ALA A 16 -30.94 9.00 -22.19
N ILE A 17 -30.63 9.73 -21.12
CA ILE A 17 -30.23 9.15 -19.82
C ILE A 17 -31.36 8.28 -19.25
N ALA A 18 -32.61 8.77 -19.28
CA ALA A 18 -33.77 8.01 -18.81
C ALA A 18 -33.94 6.70 -19.60
N LYS A 19 -33.90 6.76 -20.94
CA LYS A 19 -33.94 5.58 -21.80
C LYS A 19 -32.79 4.60 -21.53
N ALA A 20 -31.59 5.10 -21.26
CA ALA A 20 -30.45 4.26 -20.90
C ALA A 20 -30.66 3.56 -19.55
N CYS A 21 -31.32 4.22 -18.59
CA CYS A 21 -31.72 3.62 -17.32
C CYS A 21 -32.78 2.54 -17.50
N GLU A 22 -33.82 2.80 -18.32
CA GLU A 22 -34.88 1.85 -18.64
C GLU A 22 -34.32 0.57 -19.29
N ARG A 23 -33.30 0.72 -20.15
CA ARG A 23 -32.61 -0.40 -20.80
C ARG A 23 -31.55 -1.07 -19.93
N GLY A 24 -31.35 -0.65 -18.68
CA GLY A 24 -30.34 -1.18 -17.79
C GLY A 24 -28.89 -0.91 -18.21
N GLN A 25 -28.66 -0.01 -19.17
CA GLN A 25 -27.32 0.35 -19.65
C GLN A 25 -26.59 1.26 -18.66
N VAL A 26 -27.35 2.00 -17.85
CA VAL A 26 -26.86 2.90 -16.81
C VAL A 26 -27.76 2.75 -15.60
N LEU A 27 -27.18 2.78 -14.41
CA LEU A 27 -27.91 2.76 -13.15
C LEU A 27 -27.95 4.17 -12.55
N ARG A 28 -29.13 4.58 -12.10
CA ARG A 28 -29.26 5.76 -11.25
C ARG A 28 -28.93 5.40 -9.81
N VAL A 29 -27.69 5.65 -9.39
CA VAL A 29 -27.19 5.27 -8.06
C VAL A 29 -27.57 6.27 -6.97
N ALA A 30 -27.77 7.55 -7.32
CA ALA A 30 -28.28 8.55 -6.39
C ALA A 30 -29.00 9.68 -7.14
N ARG A 31 -29.52 10.68 -6.43
CA ARG A 31 -30.15 11.85 -7.06
C ARG A 31 -29.11 12.59 -7.93
N GLY A 32 -29.29 12.50 -9.25
CA GLY A 32 -28.41 13.16 -10.22
C GLY A 32 -27.04 12.49 -10.39
N ILE A 33 -26.87 11.26 -9.92
CA ILE A 33 -25.63 10.49 -10.07
C ILE A 33 -25.95 9.17 -10.78
N TYR A 34 -25.14 8.86 -11.78
CA TYR A 34 -25.33 7.71 -12.66
C TYR A 34 -24.02 6.91 -12.73
N ALA A 35 -24.13 5.58 -12.81
CA ALA A 35 -23.00 4.67 -12.94
C ALA A 35 -23.31 3.54 -13.93
N LEU A 36 -22.28 2.87 -14.42
CA LEU A 36 -22.46 1.66 -15.22
C LEU A 36 -22.83 0.47 -14.30
N PRO A 37 -23.46 -0.60 -14.82
CA PRO A 37 -23.86 -1.75 -14.01
C PRO A 37 -22.71 -2.50 -13.32
N ASP A 38 -21.51 -2.43 -13.89
CA ASP A 38 -20.27 -3.07 -13.42
C ASP A 38 -19.43 -2.17 -12.49
N HIS A 39 -19.98 -1.04 -12.04
CA HIS A 39 -19.26 -0.13 -11.15
C HIS A 39 -19.03 -0.77 -9.78
N ASP A 40 -17.89 -0.46 -9.15
CA ASP A 40 -17.50 -1.00 -7.85
C ASP A 40 -18.64 -0.82 -6.82
N PRO A 41 -19.18 -1.91 -6.24
CA PRO A 41 -20.31 -1.85 -5.32
C PRO A 41 -20.03 -1.01 -4.07
N VAL A 42 -18.76 -0.94 -3.63
CA VAL A 42 -18.36 -0.11 -2.47
C VAL A 42 -18.50 1.37 -2.80
N VAL A 43 -18.16 1.79 -4.02
CA VAL A 43 -18.36 3.16 -4.49
C VAL A 43 -19.86 3.46 -4.62
N VAL A 44 -20.63 2.55 -5.20
CA VAL A 44 -22.09 2.70 -5.34
C VAL A 44 -22.76 2.89 -3.98
N ALA A 45 -22.37 2.09 -2.97
CA ALA A 45 -22.89 2.20 -1.62
C ALA A 45 -22.60 3.58 -0.99
N ALA A 46 -21.37 4.09 -1.12
CA ALA A 46 -21.01 5.42 -0.64
C ALA A 46 -21.84 6.53 -1.31
N LEU A 47 -22.05 6.43 -2.63
CA LEU A 47 -22.85 7.39 -3.40
C LEU A 47 -24.34 7.36 -3.02
N GLN A 48 -24.91 6.18 -2.78
CA GLN A 48 -26.29 6.01 -2.33
C GLN A 48 -26.55 6.69 -0.97
N LEU A 49 -25.55 6.69 -0.09
CA LEU A 49 -25.57 7.42 1.18
C LEU A 49 -25.43 8.95 0.99
N GLY A 50 -25.16 9.42 -0.23
CA GLY A 50 -24.86 10.81 -0.52
C GLY A 50 -23.48 11.22 -0.03
N THR A 51 -22.56 10.27 0.08
CA THR A 51 -21.17 10.45 0.55
C THR A 51 -20.17 10.12 -0.56
N GLU A 52 -18.88 10.23 -0.27
CA GLU A 52 -17.78 9.80 -1.14
C GLU A 52 -16.82 8.92 -0.34
N LEU A 53 -16.12 7.96 -0.96
CA LEU A 53 -15.11 7.19 -0.23
C LEU A 53 -14.00 8.11 0.29
N ALA A 54 -13.49 7.80 1.49
CA ALA A 54 -12.48 8.60 2.15
C ALA A 54 -11.41 7.71 2.81
N SER A 55 -10.28 8.33 3.20
CA SER A 55 -9.26 7.69 4.03
C SER A 55 -8.87 6.30 3.49
N VAL A 56 -8.81 5.27 4.33
CA VAL A 56 -8.42 3.90 3.96
C VAL A 56 -9.33 3.26 2.90
N SER A 57 -10.63 3.57 2.87
CA SER A 57 -11.54 3.02 1.86
C SER A 57 -11.30 3.63 0.49
N ALA A 58 -11.05 4.94 0.42
CA ALA A 58 -10.60 5.59 -0.81
C ALA A 58 -9.22 5.08 -1.23
N ALA A 59 -8.31 4.89 -0.28
CA ALA A 59 -6.97 4.38 -0.54
C ALA A 59 -7.02 2.98 -1.17
N GLN A 60 -7.82 2.08 -0.59
CA GLN A 60 -8.01 0.73 -1.10
C GLN A 60 -8.61 0.76 -2.51
N HIS A 61 -9.65 1.58 -2.74
CA HIS A 61 -10.26 1.72 -4.06
C HIS A 61 -9.27 2.25 -5.12
N ARG A 62 -8.30 3.08 -4.71
CA ARG A 62 -7.22 3.61 -5.58
C ARG A 62 -6.02 2.67 -5.71
N GLY A 63 -6.08 1.47 -5.14
CA GLY A 63 -4.98 0.51 -5.15
C GLY A 63 -3.72 0.99 -4.41
N LEU A 64 -3.85 1.87 -3.42
CA LEU A 64 -2.76 2.20 -2.50
C LEU A 64 -2.42 0.97 -1.65
N TRP A 65 -1.22 0.92 -1.08
CA TRP A 65 -0.80 -0.20 -0.24
C TRP A 65 -1.63 -0.27 1.05
N ILE A 66 -2.35 -1.37 1.24
CA ILE A 66 -3.18 -1.61 2.43
C ILE A 66 -2.55 -2.73 3.27
N LEU A 67 -1.98 -2.36 4.42
CA LEU A 67 -1.36 -3.32 5.33
C LEU A 67 -2.41 -4.20 6.03
N ARG A 68 -3.48 -3.58 6.53
CA ARG A 68 -4.59 -4.26 7.21
C ARG A 68 -5.90 -3.76 6.63
N ARG A 69 -6.80 -4.69 6.32
CA ARG A 69 -8.10 -4.34 5.76
C ARG A 69 -8.91 -3.54 6.78
N PRO A 70 -9.60 -2.47 6.37
CA PRO A 70 -10.41 -1.68 7.27
C PRO A 70 -11.65 -2.45 7.70
N GLY A 71 -11.98 -2.38 8.99
CA GLY A 71 -13.20 -2.99 9.54
C GLY A 71 -14.47 -2.17 9.32
N LEU A 72 -14.34 -0.88 8.97
CA LEU A 72 -15.44 0.04 8.67
C LEU A 72 -15.22 0.69 7.31
N MET A 73 -16.31 1.06 6.63
CA MET A 73 -16.21 1.89 5.44
C MET A 73 -15.95 3.34 5.83
N HIS A 74 -14.85 3.92 5.35
CA HIS A 74 -14.53 5.31 5.58
C HIS A 74 -15.14 6.17 4.46
N VAL A 75 -15.95 7.15 4.85
CA VAL A 75 -16.67 8.04 3.92
C VAL A 75 -16.46 9.50 4.28
N ALA A 76 -16.51 10.38 3.28
CA ALA A 76 -16.50 11.82 3.39
C ALA A 76 -17.88 12.41 3.13
N THR A 77 -18.24 13.39 3.93
CA THR A 77 -19.44 14.21 3.76
C THR A 77 -19.07 15.68 3.89
N ASP A 78 -19.68 16.51 3.05
CA ASP A 78 -19.74 17.95 3.28
C ASP A 78 -20.80 18.25 4.36
N HIS A 79 -20.82 19.50 4.84
CA HIS A 79 -21.78 19.93 5.85
C HIS A 79 -23.21 19.78 5.32
N GLY A 80 -24.11 19.15 6.09
CA GLY A 80 -25.56 19.39 5.91
C GLY A 80 -26.51 18.22 6.05
N ARG A 81 -26.11 16.96 5.81
CA ARG A 81 -27.06 15.82 5.90
C ARG A 81 -26.66 14.79 6.96
N PRO A 82 -27.53 14.51 7.95
CA PRO A 82 -27.38 13.34 8.80
C PRO A 82 -27.44 12.08 7.96
N ILE A 83 -26.53 11.14 8.21
CA ILE A 83 -26.53 9.80 7.63
C ILE A 83 -26.50 8.79 8.77
N ASP A 84 -27.05 7.61 8.53
CA ASP A 84 -26.79 6.48 9.41
C ASP A 84 -25.30 6.15 9.38
N THR A 85 -24.68 6.13 10.55
CA THR A 85 -23.23 5.92 10.71
C THR A 85 -22.89 4.49 11.14
N ALA A 86 -23.88 3.60 11.26
CA ALA A 86 -23.65 2.19 11.54
C ALA A 86 -22.70 1.59 10.49
N GLY A 87 -21.57 1.02 10.93
CA GLY A 87 -20.56 0.45 10.03
C GLY A 87 -19.68 1.47 9.30
N LEU A 88 -19.83 2.77 9.58
CA LEU A 88 -19.11 3.85 8.88
C LEU A 88 -18.14 4.60 9.79
N ARG A 89 -17.01 5.00 9.22
CA ARG A 89 -16.18 6.09 9.76
C ARG A 89 -16.39 7.33 8.91
N VAL A 90 -16.97 8.37 9.50
CA VAL A 90 -17.29 9.61 8.78
C VAL A 90 -16.18 10.65 8.94
N HIS A 91 -15.68 11.15 7.81
CA HIS A 91 -14.74 12.27 7.73
C HIS A 91 -15.47 13.52 7.24
N ARG A 92 -15.19 14.66 7.86
CA ARG A 92 -15.67 15.97 7.38
C ARG A 92 -14.61 16.55 6.46
N SER A 93 -14.90 16.59 5.16
CA SER A 93 -14.02 17.20 4.16
C SER A 93 -14.81 17.70 2.97
N ALA A 94 -14.25 18.69 2.27
CA ALA A 94 -14.75 19.05 0.95
C ALA A 94 -14.67 17.85 -0.01
N ARG A 95 -15.55 17.86 -1.01
CA ARG A 95 -15.61 16.88 -2.10
C ARG A 95 -15.31 17.60 -3.42
N PRO A 96 -14.52 17.02 -4.34
CA PRO A 96 -14.03 15.64 -4.35
C PRO A 96 -12.89 15.39 -3.34
N VAL A 97 -12.76 14.14 -2.88
CA VAL A 97 -11.70 13.73 -1.95
C VAL A 97 -10.44 13.45 -2.76
N THR A 98 -9.43 14.31 -2.74
CA THR A 98 -8.16 14.10 -3.49
C THR A 98 -7.25 13.07 -2.82
N ASP A 99 -6.16 12.64 -3.49
CA ASP A 99 -5.14 11.75 -2.90
C ASP A 99 -4.44 12.40 -1.71
N LEU A 100 -4.15 13.70 -1.79
CA LEU A 100 -3.61 14.47 -0.67
C LEU A 100 -4.57 14.47 0.52
N VAL A 101 -5.88 14.68 0.28
CA VAL A 101 -6.89 14.61 1.35
C VAL A 101 -6.95 13.20 1.96
N VAL A 102 -6.87 12.15 1.15
CA VAL A 102 -6.80 10.77 1.63
C VAL A 102 -5.59 10.56 2.53
N CYS A 103 -4.39 10.99 2.10
CA CYS A 103 -3.16 10.89 2.88
C CYS A 103 -3.31 11.59 4.25
N LEU A 104 -3.83 12.82 4.26
CA LEU A 104 -4.06 13.57 5.49
C LEU A 104 -5.10 12.91 6.41
N GLN A 105 -6.12 12.28 5.85
CA GLN A 105 -7.12 11.55 6.63
C GLN A 105 -6.55 10.27 7.24
N VAL A 106 -5.82 9.45 6.48
CA VAL A 106 -5.24 8.20 7.00
C VAL A 106 -4.22 8.47 8.10
N MET A 107 -3.37 9.50 7.97
CA MET A 107 -2.42 9.89 9.02
C MET A 107 -3.10 10.36 10.32
N ARG A 108 -4.36 10.82 10.25
CA ARG A 108 -5.11 11.28 11.41
C ARG A 108 -5.93 10.19 12.10
N CYS A 109 -6.32 9.14 11.37
CA CYS A 109 -7.31 8.18 11.86
C CYS A 109 -6.83 6.73 11.92
N LEU A 110 -5.69 6.40 11.33
CA LEU A 110 -5.11 5.07 11.36
C LEU A 110 -3.89 5.00 12.29
N PRO A 111 -3.51 3.80 12.74
CA PRO A 111 -2.21 3.57 13.36
C PRO A 111 -1.06 3.95 12.42
N GLU A 112 0.07 4.36 13.00
CA GLU A 112 1.17 4.99 12.29
C GLU A 112 1.70 4.17 11.09
N LEU A 113 1.98 2.89 11.29
CA LEU A 113 2.52 2.02 10.25
C LEU A 113 1.56 1.84 9.06
N ASP A 114 0.26 1.77 9.32
CA ASP A 114 -0.77 1.65 8.27
C ASP A 114 -0.89 2.95 7.48
N ALA A 115 -0.88 4.08 8.18
CA ALA A 115 -0.86 5.38 7.55
C ALA A 115 0.41 5.57 6.70
N LEU A 116 1.59 5.22 7.24
CA LEU A 116 2.86 5.27 6.52
C LEU A 116 2.80 4.43 5.25
N SER A 117 2.34 3.18 5.34
CA SER A 117 2.22 2.28 4.18
C SER A 117 1.37 2.89 3.06
N ILE A 118 0.23 3.49 3.42
CA ILE A 118 -0.67 4.11 2.45
C ILE A 118 -0.03 5.37 1.85
N VAL A 119 0.49 6.27 2.69
CA VAL A 119 1.00 7.58 2.27
C VAL A 119 2.28 7.42 1.44
N GLU A 120 3.17 6.52 1.83
CA GLU A 120 4.38 6.19 1.06
C GLU A 120 4.02 5.67 -0.33
N SER A 121 3.04 4.77 -0.44
CA SER A 121 2.58 4.28 -1.74
C SER A 121 1.96 5.36 -2.64
N ALA A 122 1.38 6.41 -2.05
CA ALA A 122 0.90 7.56 -2.82
C ALA A 122 2.07 8.39 -3.38
N VAL A 123 3.12 8.56 -2.58
CA VAL A 123 4.36 9.25 -2.99
C VAL A 123 5.12 8.47 -4.05
N VAL A 124 5.33 7.17 -3.85
CA VAL A 124 6.02 6.27 -4.80
C VAL A 124 5.32 6.25 -6.16
N ARG A 125 3.97 6.28 -6.18
CA ARG A 125 3.18 6.33 -7.43
C ARG A 125 3.08 7.74 -8.03
N GLY A 126 3.64 8.76 -7.38
CA GLY A 126 3.65 10.14 -7.84
C GLY A 126 2.30 10.86 -7.76
N SER A 127 1.31 10.32 -7.04
CA SER A 127 -0.02 10.95 -6.94
C SER A 127 -0.10 12.04 -5.85
N VAL A 128 0.89 12.07 -4.95
CA VAL A 128 1.10 13.12 -3.95
C VAL A 128 2.60 13.36 -3.81
N THR A 129 3.03 14.62 -3.68
CA THR A 129 4.45 14.92 -3.43
C THR A 129 4.77 15.00 -1.95
N LEU A 130 6.05 14.79 -1.59
CA LEU A 130 6.51 15.02 -0.21
C LEU A 130 6.33 16.47 0.22
N ASP A 131 6.48 17.42 -0.69
CA ASP A 131 6.37 18.84 -0.38
C ASP A 131 4.91 19.23 -0.10
N ASP A 132 3.95 18.71 -0.89
CA ASP A 132 2.52 18.87 -0.59
C ASP A 132 2.21 18.37 0.83
N LEU A 133 2.73 17.20 1.21
CA LEU A 133 2.53 16.65 2.55
C LEU A 133 3.12 17.55 3.62
N ARG A 134 4.36 18.02 3.44
CA ARG A 134 5.07 18.90 4.39
C ARG A 134 4.33 20.21 4.63
N GLU A 135 3.85 20.85 3.57
CA GLU A 135 3.07 22.09 3.63
C GLU A 135 1.80 21.93 4.46
N HIS A 136 1.18 20.74 4.42
CA HIS A 136 -0.07 20.46 5.12
C HIS A 136 0.11 19.97 6.57
N VAL A 137 1.35 19.81 7.07
CA VAL A 137 1.65 19.31 8.43
C VAL A 137 2.43 20.31 9.30
N VAL A 138 2.35 21.61 8.98
CA VAL A 138 3.09 22.69 9.66
C VAL A 138 2.58 23.04 11.08
N GLY A 139 1.31 22.77 11.40
CA GLY A 139 0.71 23.21 12.67
C GLY A 139 1.29 22.56 13.93
N HIS A 140 1.25 23.24 15.08
CA HIS A 140 1.83 22.73 16.34
C HIS A 140 1.27 21.36 16.75
N ARG A 141 -0.02 21.10 16.47
CA ARG A 141 -0.72 19.84 16.74
C ARG A 141 -0.45 18.71 15.72
N SER A 142 0.41 18.94 14.73
CA SER A 142 0.70 17.98 13.65
C SER A 142 1.93 17.10 13.91
N GLY A 143 2.36 16.94 15.16
CA GLY A 143 3.56 16.17 15.52
C GLY A 143 3.56 14.73 14.98
N THR A 144 2.47 14.00 15.20
CA THR A 144 2.30 12.63 14.67
C THR A 144 2.34 12.58 13.15
N LEU A 145 1.68 13.54 12.47
CA LEU A 145 1.68 13.61 11.01
C LEU A 145 3.08 13.90 10.46
N ARG A 146 3.81 14.83 11.08
CA ARG A 146 5.21 15.12 10.71
C ARG A 146 6.11 13.90 10.89
N ARG A 147 5.93 13.13 11.96
CA ARG A 147 6.67 11.88 12.17
C ARG A 147 6.42 10.89 11.03
N ILE A 148 5.16 10.68 10.63
CA ILE A 148 4.85 9.82 9.47
C ILE A 148 5.53 10.34 8.20
N VAL A 149 5.39 11.64 7.90
CA VAL A 149 6.00 12.24 6.69
C VAL A 149 7.53 12.10 6.69
N ALA A 150 8.16 12.23 7.86
CA ALA A 150 9.61 12.06 8.01
C ALA A 150 10.08 10.59 7.82
N LEU A 151 9.18 9.62 8.00
CA LEU A 151 9.45 8.21 7.77
C LEU A 151 9.23 7.79 6.31
N ILE A 152 8.74 8.66 5.42
CA ILE A 152 8.51 8.27 4.03
C ILE A 152 9.84 8.08 3.30
N ASP A 153 9.96 6.95 2.62
CA ASP A 153 11.00 6.61 1.66
C ASP A 153 10.40 6.55 0.24
N PRO A 154 10.65 7.55 -0.61
CA PRO A 154 10.17 7.57 -1.98
C PRO A 154 10.72 6.46 -2.88
N GLN A 155 11.73 5.71 -2.44
CA GLN A 155 12.36 4.63 -3.19
C GLN A 155 11.86 3.23 -2.78
N ALA A 156 10.88 3.15 -1.87
CA ALA A 156 10.27 1.88 -1.52
C ALA A 156 9.54 1.28 -2.73
N GLU A 157 9.75 0.00 -3.00
CA GLU A 157 9.14 -0.69 -4.14
C GLU A 157 7.95 -1.56 -3.71
N ALA A 158 7.87 -1.90 -2.43
CA ALA A 158 6.81 -2.73 -1.88
C ALA A 158 6.47 -2.38 -0.43
N ILE A 159 5.22 -2.67 -0.05
CA ILE A 159 4.73 -2.51 1.33
C ILE A 159 5.59 -3.24 2.38
N LEU A 160 6.19 -4.38 2.01
CA LEU A 160 7.04 -5.16 2.92
C LEU A 160 8.34 -4.41 3.25
N GLU A 161 8.89 -3.62 2.31
CA GLU A 161 10.06 -2.79 2.56
C GLU A 161 9.73 -1.66 3.53
N THR A 162 8.59 -1.00 3.35
CA THR A 162 8.08 0.00 4.30
C THR A 162 7.95 -0.58 5.70
N VAL A 163 7.36 -1.77 5.82
CA VAL A 163 7.16 -2.46 7.11
C VAL A 163 8.50 -2.86 7.73
N ALA A 164 9.42 -3.43 6.95
CA ALA A 164 10.73 -3.84 7.44
C ALA A 164 11.53 -2.62 7.93
N ARG A 165 11.59 -1.55 7.13
CA ARG A 165 12.28 -0.31 7.47
C ARG A 165 11.70 0.34 8.72
N TYR A 166 10.37 0.41 8.83
CA TYR A 166 9.70 0.93 10.02
C TYR A 166 10.11 0.17 11.29
N ARG A 167 10.10 -1.18 11.25
CA ARG A 167 10.46 -2.00 12.41
C ARG A 167 11.93 -1.92 12.78
N LEU A 168 12.82 -1.82 11.79
CA LEU A 168 14.25 -1.63 12.03
C LEU A 168 14.53 -0.26 12.68
N LEU A 169 13.89 0.80 12.20
CA LEU A 169 13.99 2.13 12.81
C LEU A 169 13.42 2.15 14.24
N GLU A 170 12.28 1.49 14.47
CA GLU A 170 11.68 1.35 15.80
C GLU A 170 12.59 0.60 16.78
N ALA A 171 13.35 -0.39 16.29
CA ALA A 171 14.35 -1.12 17.07
C ALA A 171 15.68 -0.34 17.26
N GLY A 172 15.79 0.89 16.76
CA GLY A 172 16.96 1.75 16.92
C GLY A 172 18.09 1.53 15.91
N PHE A 173 17.83 0.79 14.83
CA PHE A 173 18.82 0.62 13.76
C PHE A 173 18.83 1.82 12.82
N HIS A 174 20.00 2.12 12.26
CA HIS A 174 20.13 2.98 11.10
C HIS A 174 19.86 2.16 9.83
N VAL A 175 18.92 2.62 9.00
CA VAL A 175 18.50 1.91 7.78
C VAL A 175 18.77 2.79 6.57
N ALA A 176 19.37 2.20 5.54
CA ALA A 176 19.53 2.81 4.22
C ALA A 176 18.84 1.89 3.19
N SER A 177 18.08 2.50 2.28
CA SER A 177 17.39 1.81 1.19
C SER A 177 18.23 1.85 -0.10
N GLN A 178 17.99 0.90 -1.01
CA GLN A 178 18.62 0.85 -2.34
C GLN A 178 20.16 0.83 -2.32
N VAL A 179 20.76 0.18 -1.31
CA VAL A 179 22.22 0.07 -1.18
C VAL A 179 22.78 -0.83 -2.28
N GLN A 180 23.71 -0.29 -3.07
CA GLN A 180 24.46 -1.06 -4.05
C GLN A 180 25.41 -2.03 -3.33
N VAL A 181 25.09 -3.33 -3.36
CA VAL A 181 25.98 -4.36 -2.85
C VAL A 181 26.87 -4.82 -4.00
N SER A 182 28.16 -4.50 -3.93
CA SER A 182 29.15 -4.99 -4.89
C SER A 182 29.30 -6.50 -4.73
N ALA A 183 28.83 -7.26 -5.72
CA ALA A 183 28.89 -8.71 -5.71
C ALA A 183 30.34 -9.21 -5.80
N SER A 184 30.93 -9.58 -4.67
CA SER A 184 32.09 -10.48 -4.66
C SER A 184 31.56 -11.90 -4.46
N VAL A 185 31.24 -12.56 -5.58
CA VAL A 185 30.95 -14.02 -5.74
C VAL A 185 30.19 -14.68 -4.59
N VAL A 186 28.86 -14.80 -4.72
CA VAL A 186 28.10 -15.80 -3.95
C VAL A 186 28.17 -17.12 -4.70
N SER A 187 29.11 -17.98 -4.34
CA SER A 187 29.11 -19.39 -4.77
C SER A 187 28.17 -20.17 -3.86
N THR A 188 26.99 -20.50 -4.37
CA THR A 188 26.10 -21.46 -3.70
C THR A 188 26.40 -22.84 -4.26
N SER A 189 27.30 -23.59 -3.64
CA SER A 189 27.44 -25.02 -3.92
C SER A 189 26.29 -25.78 -3.24
N LEU A 190 25.35 -26.27 -4.05
CA LEU A 190 24.30 -27.17 -3.58
C LEU A 190 24.84 -28.60 -3.61
N SER A 191 25.31 -29.11 -2.47
CA SER A 191 25.62 -30.53 -2.32
C SER A 191 24.33 -31.28 -1.95
N MET A 192 23.86 -32.12 -2.86
CA MET A 192 22.69 -32.97 -2.65
C MET A 192 23.18 -34.36 -2.23
N GLU A 193 23.33 -34.60 -0.93
CA GLU A 193 23.63 -35.95 -0.42
C GLU A 193 22.34 -36.76 -0.39
N SER A 194 22.23 -37.72 -1.31
CA SER A 194 21.16 -38.71 -1.33
C SER A 194 21.23 -39.59 -0.09
N TRP A 195 20.21 -39.57 0.75
CA TRP A 195 20.02 -40.57 1.81
C TRP A 195 19.59 -41.90 1.18
N GLY A 196 20.58 -42.69 0.79
CA GLY A 196 20.42 -44.05 0.27
C GLY A 196 20.55 -45.10 1.38
N SER A 197 19.56 -45.97 1.44
CA SER A 197 19.35 -47.10 2.36
C SER A 197 20.54 -48.06 2.47
N ARG A 198 20.75 -48.64 3.67
CA ARG A 198 21.54 -49.88 3.91
C ARG A 198 21.23 -50.95 2.84
N PRO A 199 22.18 -51.83 2.42
CA PRO A 199 22.84 -52.75 3.36
C PRO A 199 24.28 -53.21 3.03
N THR A 200 24.86 -53.90 4.04
CA THR A 200 25.87 -54.99 3.98
C THR A 200 27.24 -54.77 3.32
N GLY A 201 28.27 -54.83 4.18
CA GLY A 201 29.37 -55.79 4.06
C GLY A 201 30.42 -55.54 2.97
N ALA A 202 31.55 -54.96 3.38
CA ALA A 202 32.90 -55.53 3.20
C ALA A 202 33.94 -54.45 3.50
N SER A 203 34.75 -54.71 4.53
CA SER A 203 35.97 -53.97 4.80
C SER A 203 37.01 -54.39 3.76
N THR A 204 37.68 -53.44 3.10
CA THR A 204 38.95 -53.69 2.45
C THR A 204 39.82 -52.43 2.54
N THR A 205 40.85 -52.57 3.36
CA THR A 205 42.01 -51.69 3.46
C THR A 205 42.86 -51.81 2.19
N VAL A 206 43.26 -50.70 1.59
CA VAL A 206 44.47 -50.64 0.74
C VAL A 206 45.31 -49.46 1.19
N THR A 207 46.44 -49.82 1.79
CA THR A 207 47.58 -49.01 2.19
C THR A 207 48.45 -48.69 0.98
N GLY A 208 49.02 -47.48 0.90
CA GLY A 208 50.01 -47.13 -0.14
C GLY A 208 50.54 -45.70 -0.07
N LEU A 209 51.38 -45.41 0.95
CA LEU A 209 52.38 -44.32 0.98
C LEU A 209 53.48 -44.54 -0.10
N PRO A 210 54.55 -43.71 -0.26
CA PRO A 210 54.81 -42.30 0.15
C PRO A 210 55.52 -41.46 -0.94
N SER A 211 55.75 -40.15 -0.71
CA SER A 211 57.13 -39.62 -0.76
C SER A 211 57.24 -38.27 -0.01
N ARG A 212 58.32 -38.15 0.77
CA ARG A 212 58.72 -37.03 1.63
C ARG A 212 59.53 -35.96 0.86
N ARG A 213 59.53 -34.73 1.40
CA ARG A 213 60.69 -33.86 1.75
C ARG A 213 60.11 -32.66 2.53
N THR A 214 60.29 -32.47 3.85
CA THR A 214 61.46 -31.95 4.61
C THR A 214 62.04 -30.69 3.95
N VAL A 215 62.18 -29.51 4.58
CA VAL A 215 62.93 -29.17 5.81
C VAL A 215 62.57 -27.73 6.31
N ALA A 216 62.57 -27.56 7.65
CA ALA A 216 62.92 -26.43 8.56
C ALA A 216 62.67 -24.94 8.19
N GLY A 217 62.50 -24.00 9.12
CA GLY A 217 62.68 -23.97 10.59
C GLY A 217 62.05 -22.67 11.16
N GLY A 218 61.63 -22.62 12.42
CA GLY A 218 62.44 -22.10 13.55
C GLY A 218 62.18 -20.59 13.75
N ILE A 219 61.18 -20.18 14.55
CA ILE A 219 61.25 -19.82 15.99
C ILE A 219 62.31 -18.74 16.30
N CYS A 220 61.82 -17.57 16.72
CA CYS A 220 62.02 -16.99 18.05
C CYS A 220 60.75 -16.20 18.42
#